data_AF-A0A1R1SMS5-F1
#
_entry.id   AF-A0A1R1SMS5-F1
#
_cell.length_a   1.000
_cell.length_b   1.000
_cell.length_c   1.000
_cell.angle_alpha   90.00
_cell.angle_beta   90.00
_cell.angle_gamma   90.00
#
_symmetry.space_group_name_H-M   'P 1'
#
loop_
_entity.id
_entity.type
_entity.pdbx_description
1 polymer ?
#
loop_
_entity_poly.entity_id
_entity_poly.type
_entity_poly.pdbx_seq_one_letter_code
_entity_poly.pdbx_strand_id
1 'polypeptide(L)' 'MLLFISLVSAPVALPHAVRQLFGLDPDSPEFREHYAEQLRRIVRHLAQQRDPR' A
#
# COMPACT_ATOMS: atom_id res chain seq x y z
N MET A 1 -7.34 11.10 4.74
CA MET A 1 -6.83 11.48 3.40
C MET A 1 -5.31 11.33 3.31
N LEU A 2 -4.54 11.94 4.23
CA LEU A 2 -3.07 11.88 4.23
C LEU A 2 -2.52 10.44 4.20
N LEU A 3 -3.07 9.54 5.02
CA LEU A 3 -2.66 8.13 5.03
C LEU A 3 -2.76 7.45 3.65
N PHE A 4 -3.81 7.74 2.87
CA PHE A 4 -3.95 7.17 1.53
C PHE A 4 -2.95 7.75 0.54
N ILE A 5 -2.70 9.06 0.62
CA ILE A 5 -1.70 9.72 -0.21
C ILE A 5 -0.32 9.12 0.07
N SER A 6 0.04 8.97 1.35
CA SER A 6 1.31 8.39 1.77
C SER A 6 1.47 6.94 1.31
N LEU A 7 0.43 6.11 1.45
CA LEU A 7 0.46 4.71 1.01
C LEU A 7 0.63 4.61 -0.52
N VAL A 8 -0.08 5.43 -1.30
CA VAL A 8 0.03 5.37 -2.76
C VAL A 8 1.35 5.95 -3.26
N SER A 9 1.89 6.98 -2.60
CA SER A 9 3.14 7.63 -3.02
C SER A 9 4.40 6.94 -2.54
N ALA A 10 4.36 6.14 -1.46
CA ALA A 10 5.55 5.54 -0.85
C ALA A 10 6.42 4.72 -1.81
N PRO A 11 5.89 3.86 -2.72
CA PRO A 11 6.73 3.14 -3.67
C PRO A 11 7.49 4.04 -4.66
N VAL A 12 6.94 5.22 -4.96
CA VAL A 12 7.53 6.19 -5.89
C VAL A 12 8.48 7.14 -5.18
N ALA A 13 8.09 7.64 -4.00
CA ALA A 13 8.86 8.63 -3.25
C ALA A 13 10.00 8.01 -2.43
N LEU A 14 9.85 6.74 -2.00
CA LEU A 14 10.78 6.04 -1.12
C LEU A 14 11.13 4.63 -1.65
N PRO A 15 11.61 4.49 -2.89
CA PRO A 15 11.82 3.18 -3.52
C PRO A 15 12.83 2.31 -2.76
N HIS A 16 13.83 2.92 -2.12
CA HIS A 16 14.84 2.18 -1.36
C HIS A 16 14.27 1.56 -0.07
N ALA A 17 13.40 2.30 0.62
CA ALA A 17 12.70 1.78 1.79
C ALA A 17 11.77 0.63 1.40
N VAL A 18 11.08 0.76 0.27
CA VAL A 18 10.22 -0.33 -0.24
C VAL A 18 11.03 -1.57 -0.58
N ARG A 19 12.19 -1.44 -1.26
CA ARG A 19 13.08 -2.57 -1.51
C ARG A 19 13.57 -3.23 -0.22
N GLN A 20 13.91 -2.44 0.80
CA GLN A 20 14.36 -2.97 2.10
C GLN A 20 13.25 -3.70 2.86
N LEU A 21 12.04 -3.17 2.86
CA LEU A 21 10.92 -3.72 3.63
C LEU A 21 10.26 -4.93 2.95
N PHE A 22 10.17 -4.91 1.63
CA PHE A 22 9.44 -5.93 0.87
C PHE A 22 10.36 -6.88 0.11
N GLY A 23 11.66 -6.59 -0.03
CA GLY A 23 12.61 -7.42 -0.78
C GLY A 23 12.36 -7.46 -2.29
N LEU A 24 11.42 -6.65 -2.79
CA LEU A 24 11.00 -6.60 -4.19
C LEU A 24 11.30 -5.24 -4.81
N ASP A 25 11.50 -5.20 -6.12
CA ASP A 25 11.58 -3.94 -6.85
C ASP A 25 10.18 -3.27 -6.88
N PRO A 26 10.01 -2.00 -6.42
CA PRO A 26 8.75 -1.28 -6.52
C PRO A 26 8.16 -1.20 -7.95
N ASP A 27 9.00 -1.34 -8.98
CA ASP A 27 8.55 -1.36 -10.38
C ASP A 27 8.19 -2.75 -10.91
N SER A 28 8.42 -3.80 -10.13
CA SER A 28 8.08 -5.17 -10.51
C SER A 28 6.56 -5.40 -10.55
N PRO A 29 6.05 -6.17 -11.54
CA PRO A 29 4.64 -6.59 -11.56
C PRO A 29 4.21 -7.28 -10.27
N GLU A 30 5.07 -8.13 -9.71
CA GLU A 30 4.83 -8.90 -8.50
C GLU A 30 4.59 -7.98 -7.29
N PHE A 31 5.44 -6.97 -7.11
CA PHE A 31 5.25 -5.97 -6.06
C PHE A 31 3.92 -5.25 -6.21
N ARG A 32 3.58 -4.82 -7.44
CA ARG A 32 2.34 -4.07 -7.70
C ARG A 32 1.10 -4.89 -7.36
N GLU A 33 1.07 -6.16 -7.73
CA GLU A 33 -0.03 -7.07 -7.42
C GLU A 33 -0.19 -7.28 -5.91
N HIS A 34 0.89 -7.64 -5.23
CA HIS A 34 0.88 -7.87 -3.78
C HIS A 34 0.56 -6.60 -2.98
N TYR A 35 1.14 -5.46 -3.38
CA TYR A 35 0.94 -4.18 -2.70
C TYR A 35 -0.49 -3.68 -2.88
N ALA A 36 -1.05 -3.76 -4.10
CA ALA A 36 -2.43 -3.37 -4.37
C ALA A 36 -3.43 -4.20 -3.54
N GLU A 37 -3.19 -5.51 -3.41
CA GLU A 37 -4.03 -6.37 -2.58
C GLU A 37 -3.96 -5.99 -1.09
N GLN A 38 -2.78 -5.68 -0.57
CA GLN A 38 -2.64 -5.16 0.80
C GLN A 38 -3.40 -3.85 1.01
N LEU A 39 -3.28 -2.90 0.07
CA LEU A 39 -4.01 -1.64 0.13
C LEU A 39 -5.53 -1.86 0.13
N ARG A 40 -6.05 -2.79 -0.68
CA ARG A 40 -7.49 -3.13 -0.70
C ARG A 40 -7.96 -3.64 0.66
N ARG A 41 -7.17 -4.49 1.33
CA ARG A 41 -7.50 -5.02 2.67
C ARG A 41 -7.55 -3.91 3.72
N ILE A 42 -6.55 -3.02 3.71
CA ILE A 42 -6.50 -1.87 4.62
C ILE A 42 -7.72 -0.95 4.40
N VAL A 43 -7.99 -0.58 3.14
CA VAL A 43 -9.14 0.27 2.79
C VAL A 43 -10.46 -0.36 3.22
N ARG A 44 -10.65 -1.67 2.95
CA ARG A 44 -11.86 -2.38 3.35
C ARG A 44 -12.06 -2.38 4.86
N HIS A 45 -11.00 -2.67 5.61
CA HIS A 45 -11.05 -2.68 7.07
C HIS A 45 -11.40 -1.30 7.64
N LEU A 46 -10.76 -0.25 7.12
CA LEU A 46 -11.06 1.13 7.52
C LEU A 46 -12.49 1.57 7.14
N ALA A 47 -13.00 1.11 6.00
CA ALA A 47 -14.37 1.37 5.59
C ALA A 47 -15.38 0.67 6.52
N GLN A 48 -15.09 -0.57 6.93
CA GLN A 48 -15.91 -1.33 7.89
C GLN A 48 -15.91 -0.67 9.28
N GLN A 49 -14.76 -0.17 9.76
CA GLN A 49 -14.71 0.55 11.04
C GLN A 49 -15.52 1.86 11.01
N ARG A 50 -15.67 2.48 9.83
CA ARG A 50 -16.39 3.74 9.66
C ARG A 50 -17.91 3.57 9.58
N ASP A 51 -18.40 2.38 9.23
CA ASP A 51 -19.82 2.02 9.24
C ASP A 51 -20.04 0.85 10.23
N PRO A 52 -20.02 1.12 11.55
CA PRO A 52 -20.37 0.12 12.55
C PRO A 52 -21.88 -0.06 12.50
N ARG A 53 -22.35 -0.94 11.62
CA ARG A 53 -23.70 -1.48 11.74
C ARG A 53 -23.83 -2.37 12.96
#